data_AF-A0A1I5PE17-F1
#
_entry.id   AF-A0A1I5PE17-F1
#
_cell.length_a   1.000
_cell.length_b   1.000
_cell.length_c   1.000
_cell.angle_alpha   90.00
_cell.angle_beta   90.00
_cell.angle_gamma   90.00
#
_symmetry.space_group_name_H-M   'P 1'
#
loop_
_entity.id
_entity.type
_entity.pdbx_description
1 polymer ?
#
loop_
_entity_poly.entity_id
_entity_poly.type
_entity_poly.pdbx_seq_one_letter_code
_entity_poly.pdbx_strand_id
1 'polypeptide(L)' 'MKPTEKASIGAAIGGLIAGLGLAWLLPDAVWWVPVVFGCLVAGGLYGGIVKQMADERIADGDLFSKDKS' A
#
# COMPACT_ATOMS: atom_id res chain seq x y z
N MET A 1 -6.68 -3.43 15.31
CA MET A 1 -5.41 -3.08 14.64
C MET A 1 -5.45 -1.62 14.27
N LYS A 2 -4.36 -0.89 14.49
CA LYS A 2 -4.26 0.51 14.08
C LYS A 2 -4.36 0.59 12.54
N PRO A 3 -4.94 1.65 11.96
CA PRO A 3 -5.08 1.78 10.50
C PRO A 3 -3.74 1.62 9.76
N THR A 4 -2.67 2.11 10.37
CA THR A 4 -1.28 1.95 9.90
C THR A 4 -0.81 0.49 9.86
N GLU A 5 -1.23 -0.37 10.79
CA GLU A 5 -0.91 -1.81 10.74
C GLU A 5 -1.61 -2.50 9.56
N LYS A 6 -2.86 -2.13 9.28
CA LYS A 6 -3.60 -2.67 8.12
C LYS A 6 -2.97 -2.24 6.80
N ALA A 7 -2.50 -0.99 6.72
CA ALA A 7 -1.78 -0.45 5.58
C ALA A 7 -0.43 -1.17 5.34
N SER A 8 0.35 -1.39 6.40
CA SER A 8 1.64 -2.08 6.30
C SER A 8 1.48 -3.55 5.89
N ILE A 9 0.45 -4.24 6.38
CA ILE A 9 0.17 -5.63 5.98
C ILE A 9 -0.23 -5.70 4.51
N GLY A 10 -1.12 -4.81 4.05
CA GLY A 10 -1.53 -4.76 2.65
C GLY A 10 -0.36 -4.45 1.70
N ALA A 11 0.50 -3.51 2.08
CA ALA A 11 1.70 -3.16 1.34
C ALA A 11 2.72 -4.32 1.30
N ALA A 12 2.94 -5.01 2.42
CA ALA A 12 3.86 -6.14 2.49
C ALA A 12 3.39 -7.31 1.62
N ILE A 13 2.09 -7.64 1.66
CA ILE A 13 1.50 -8.70 0.83
C ILE A 13 1.58 -8.30 -0.65
N GLY A 14 1.21 -7.08 -1.00
CA GLY A 14 1.28 -6.60 -2.39
C GLY A 14 2.70 -6.57 -2.95
N GLY A 15 3.69 -6.16 -2.14
CA GLY A 15 5.10 -6.20 -2.53
C GLY A 15 5.64 -7.61 -2.71
N LEU A 16 5.27 -8.55 -1.83
CA LEU A 16 5.65 -9.96 -1.96
C LEU A 16 5.08 -10.58 -3.24
N ILE A 17 3.78 -10.38 -3.51
CA ILE A 17 3.13 -10.91 -4.70
C ILE A 17 3.74 -10.30 -5.96
N ALA A 18 4.02 -8.99 -5.96
CA ALA A 18 4.62 -8.30 -7.10
C ALA A 18 6.07 -8.76 -7.35
N GLY A 19 6.87 -8.94 -6.30
CA GLY A 19 8.24 -9.44 -6.40
C GLY A 19 8.30 -10.90 -6.88
N LEU A 20 7.46 -11.78 -6.34
CA LEU A 20 7.33 -13.16 -6.81
C LEU A 20 6.82 -13.24 -8.25
N GLY A 21 5.83 -12.41 -8.60
CA GLY A 21 5.32 -12.33 -9.97
C GLY A 21 6.40 -11.90 -10.96
N LEU A 22 7.24 -10.92 -10.58
CA LEU A 22 8.36 -10.49 -11.41
C LEU A 22 9.44 -11.57 -11.53
N ALA A 23 9.77 -12.26 -10.44
CA ALA A 23 10.73 -13.37 -10.47
C ALA A 23 10.25 -14.52 -11.37
N TRP A 24 8.93 -14.75 -11.44
CA TRP A 24 8.35 -15.76 -12.32
C TRP A 24 8.30 -15.33 -13.79
N LEU A 25 8.10 -14.03 -14.04
CA LEU A 25 8.04 -13.46 -15.39
C LEU A 25 9.43 -13.29 -16.03
N LEU A 26 10.44 -13.00 -15.20
CA LEU A 26 11.82 -12.75 -15.64
C LEU A 26 12.79 -13.63 -14.82
N PRO A 27 12.85 -14.95 -15.09
CA PRO A 27 13.70 -15.87 -14.34
C PRO A 27 15.20 -15.62 -14.56
N ASP A 28 15.58 -15.00 -15.69
CA ASP A 28 16.96 -14.57 -16.00
C ASP A 28 17.33 -13.21 -15.38
N ALA A 29 16.40 -12.53 -14.69
CA ALA A 29 16.73 -11.29 -14.02
C ALA A 29 17.68 -11.54 -12.85
N VAL A 30 18.61 -10.60 -12.65
CA VAL A 30 19.53 -10.65 -11.50
C VAL A 30 18.71 -10.71 -10.21
N TRP A 31 19.09 -11.60 -9.29
CA TRP A 31 18.31 -11.96 -8.09
C TRP A 31 17.83 -10.76 -7.24
N TRP A 32 18.52 -9.61 -7.30
CA TRP A 32 18.13 -8.39 -6.57
C TRP A 32 16.98 -7.61 -7.24
N VAL A 33 16.76 -7.78 -8.55
CA VAL A 33 15.73 -7.07 -9.33
C VAL A 33 14.31 -7.34 -8.80
N PRO A 34 13.87 -8.60 -8.62
CA PRO A 34 12.54 -8.87 -8.05
C PRO A 34 12.40 -8.38 -6.60
N VAL A 35 13.50 -8.37 -5.83
CA VAL A 35 13.50 -7.85 -4.45
C VAL A 35 13.32 -6.33 -4.44
N VAL A 36 14.11 -5.60 -5.23
CA VAL A 36 14.00 -4.13 -5.33
C VAL A 36 12.64 -3.72 -5.88
N PHE A 37 12.14 -4.43 -6.89
CA PHE A 37 10.80 -4.18 -7.43
C PHE A 37 9.71 -4.42 -6.38
N GLY A 38 9.78 -5.54 -5.65
CA GLY A 38 8.85 -5.83 -4.56
C GLY A 38 8.86 -4.75 -3.47
N CYS A 39 10.04 -4.25 -3.09
CA CYS A 39 10.18 -3.14 -2.15
C CYS A 39 9.60 -1.83 -2.68
N LEU A 40 9.82 -1.49 -3.96
CA LEU A 40 9.24 -0.29 -4.59
C LEU A 40 7.72 -0.35 -4.62
N VAL A 41 7.15 -1.50 -5.00
CA VAL A 41 5.70 -1.72 -5.02
C VAL A 41 5.11 -1.66 -3.62
N ALA A 42 5.76 -2.27 -2.62
CA ALA A 42 5.34 -2.16 -1.22
C ALA A 42 5.33 -0.71 -0.73
N GLY A 43 6.39 0.06 -1.02
CA GLY A 43 6.47 1.47 -0.66
C GLY A 43 5.37 2.32 -1.31
N GLY A 44 5.11 2.09 -2.60
CA GLY A 44 4.04 2.77 -3.34
C GLY A 44 2.64 2.43 -2.80
N LEU A 45 2.38 1.15 -2.52
CA LEU A 45 1.13 0.71 -1.91
C LEU A 45 0.92 1.30 -0.52
N TYR A 46 1.96 1.32 0.31
CA TYR A 46 1.87 1.92 1.64
C TYR A 46 1.53 3.41 1.56
N GLY A 47 2.23 4.16 0.71
CA GLY A 47 1.97 5.59 0.49
C GLY A 47 0.55 5.84 -0.05
N GLY A 48 0.10 5.03 -1.00
CA GLY A 48 -1.26 5.12 -1.55
C GLY A 48 -2.35 4.83 -0.52
N ILE A 49 -2.17 3.79 0.29
CA ILE A 49 -3.13 3.42 1.35
C ILE A 49 -3.16 4.48 2.45
N VAL A 50 -2.00 5.00 2.87
CA VAL A 50 -1.96 6.08 3.88
C VAL A 50 -2.64 7.34 3.36
N LYS A 51 -2.45 7.68 2.08
CA LYS A 51 -3.11 8.82 1.45
C LYS A 51 -4.63 8.62 1.37
N GLN A 52 -5.10 7.43 0.96
CA GLN A 52 -6.52 7.10 0.96
C GLN A 52 -7.13 7.19 2.36
N MET A 53 -6.44 6.71 3.40
CA MET A 53 -6.91 6.85 4.77
C MET A 53 -6.97 8.31 5.24
N ALA A 54 -6.04 9.15 4.79
CA ALA A 54 -6.08 10.58 5.09
C ALA A 54 -7.26 11.27 4.38
N ASP A 55 -7.50 10.95 3.11
CA ASP A 55 -8.65 11.46 2.35
C ASP A 55 -9.97 10.98 2.96
N GLU A 56 -10.07 9.71 3.37
CA GLU A 56 -11.25 9.13 4.01
C GLU A 56 -11.54 9.80 5.38
N ARG A 57 -10.50 10.16 6.14
CA ARG A 57 -10.63 10.93 7.39
C ARG A 57 -11.11 12.36 7.16
N ILE A 58 -10.73 12.99 6.06
CA ILE A 58 -11.19 14.33 5.70
C ILE A 58 -12.65 14.27 5.23
N ALA A 59 -13.00 13.27 4.43
CA ALA A 59 -14.37 13.06 3.94
C ALA A 59 -15.36 12.73 5.07
N ASP A 60 -14.98 11.88 6.04
CA ASP A 60 -15.80 11.60 7.22
C ASP A 60 -15.91 12.81 8.17
N GLY A 61 -14.90 13.69 8.17
CA GLY A 61 -14.86 14.90 9.01
C GLY A 61 -15.87 15.98 8.60
N ASP A 62 -16.34 16.00 7.35
CA ASP A 62 -17.24 17.03 6.83
C ASP A 62 -18.73 16.63 6.89
N LEU A 63 -19.03 15.34 7.07
CA LEU A 63 -20.42 14.84 7.17
C LEU A 63 -21.07 15.06 8.55
N PHE A 64 -20.28 15.30 9.61
CA PHE A 64 -20.80 15.47 10.98
C PHE A 64 -20.88 16.93 11.47
N SER A 65 -20.39 17.90 10.69
CA SER A 65 -20.52 19.33 11.05
C SER A 65 -21.81 19.99 10.55
N LYS A 66 -22.65 19.30 9.77
CA LYS A 66 -23.85 19.89 9.16
C LYS A 66 -25.19 19.45 9.78
N ASP A 67 -25.17 18.61 10.81
CA ASP A 67 -26.38 18.12 11.50
C ASP A 67 -26.54 18.67 12.93
N LYS A 68 -25.81 19.74 13.27
CA LYS A 68 -25.93 20.44 14.58
C LYS A 68 -25.88 21.96 14.48
N SER A 69 -26.56 22.56 13.49
CA SER A 69 -26.86 24.00 13.53
C SER A 69 -28.34 24.28 13.38
#